data_AF-A0A960CXT1-F1
#
_entry.id   AF-A0A960CXT1-F1
#
_cell.length_a   1.000
_cell.length_b   1.000
_cell.length_c   1.000
_cell.angle_alpha   90.00
_cell.angle_beta   90.00
_cell.angle_gamma   90.00
#
_symmetry.space_group_name_H-M   'P 1'
#
loop_
_entity.id
_entity.type
_entity.pdbx_description
1 polymer ?
#
loop_
_entity_poly.entity_id
_entity_poly.type
_entity_poly.pdbx_seq_one_letter_code
_entity_poly.pdbx_strand_id
1 'polypeptide(L)'
;PVIVVEHVTRVRGDLRPDWAQPAQEGGSYRVEITGEPSYVVDICPTSTKGDHNHAAIAAGAARVVNAIPAVLAAPPGIRTTLDLP
;
A
#
# COMPACT_ATOMS: atom_id res chain seq x y z
N PRO A 1 16.93 -11.71 7.83
CA PRO A 1 15.97 -11.30 6.78
C PRO A 1 16.48 -10.08 5.99
N VAL A 2 16.32 -10.10 4.67
CA VAL A 2 16.60 -8.96 3.81
C VAL A 2 15.27 -8.36 3.41
N ILE A 3 15.14 -7.03 3.45
CA ILE A 3 13.95 -6.30 3.03
C ILE A 3 14.35 -5.46 1.81
N VAL A 4 13.63 -5.65 0.70
CA VAL A 4 13.77 -4.86 -0.52
C VAL A 4 12.44 -4.16 -0.77
N VAL A 5 12.49 -2.87 -1.08
CA VAL A 5 11.29 -2.08 -1.41
C VAL A 5 11.52 -1.41 -2.75
N GLU A 6 10.62 -1.65 -3.68
CA GLU A 6 10.58 -0.97 -4.97
C GLU A 6 9.34 -0.07 -5.03
N HIS A 7 9.53 1.17 -5.52
CA HIS A 7 8.43 2.09 -5.77
C HIS A 7 8.49 2.53 -7.23
N VAL A 8 7.54 2.08 -8.03
CA VAL A 8 7.49 2.34 -9.47
C VAL A 8 6.27 3.17 -9.81
N THR A 9 6.49 4.37 -10.34
CA THR A 9 5.45 5.21 -10.93
C THR A 9 5.64 5.23 -12.43
N ARG A 10 4.66 4.71 -13.18
CA ARG A 10 4.68 4.70 -14.66
C ARG A 10 3.70 5.72 -15.20
N VAL A 11 4.15 6.49 -16.18
CA VAL A 11 3.30 7.44 -16.92
C VAL A 11 2.63 6.80 -18.14
N ARG A 12 3.18 5.67 -18.64
CA ARG A 12 2.61 4.85 -19.71
C ARG A 12 2.92 3.38 -19.45
N GLY A 13 2.01 2.48 -19.81
CA GLY A 13 2.14 1.04 -19.54
C GLY A 13 3.22 0.34 -20.36
N ASP A 14 3.63 0.91 -21.50
CA ASP A 14 4.67 0.36 -22.38
C ASP A 14 6.11 0.66 -21.91
N LEU A 15 6.27 1.52 -20.91
CA LEU A 15 7.58 1.90 -20.39
C LEU A 15 8.11 0.85 -19.40
N ARG A 16 9.36 0.41 -19.62
CA ARG A 16 10.05 -0.60 -18.81
C ARG A 16 9.20 -1.86 -18.63
N PRO A 17 8.90 -2.59 -19.72
CA PRO A 17 8.17 -3.85 -19.64
C PRO A 17 8.96 -4.94 -18.90
N ASP A 18 10.28 -4.78 -18.80
CA ASP A 18 11.20 -5.64 -18.05
C ASP A 18 11.08 -5.51 -16.52
N TRP A 19 10.47 -4.43 -16.03
CA TRP A 19 10.21 -4.22 -14.60
C TRP A 19 8.94 -4.95 -14.14
N ALA A 20 8.82 -5.15 -12.82
CA ALA A 20 7.64 -5.74 -12.21
C ALA A 20 6.36 -4.98 -12.62
N GLN A 21 5.39 -5.74 -13.11
CA GLN A 21 4.09 -5.22 -13.57
C GLN A 21 3.05 -5.36 -12.46
N PRO A 22 2.11 -4.39 -12.36
CA PRO A 22 1.04 -4.49 -11.38
C PRO A 22 0.08 -5.64 -11.72
N ALA A 23 -0.57 -6.19 -10.70
CA ALA A 23 -1.57 -7.24 -10.86
C ALA A 23 -2.92 -6.73 -11.38
N GLN A 24 -3.09 -5.42 -11.50
CA GLN A 24 -4.27 -4.74 -12.04
C GLN A 24 -3.84 -3.58 -12.94
N GLU A 25 -4.64 -3.28 -13.95
CA GLU A 25 -4.48 -2.08 -14.77
C GLU A 25 -4.46 -0.81 -13.90
N GLY A 26 -3.55 0.11 -14.22
CA GLY A 26 -3.34 1.36 -13.49
C GLY A 26 -2.38 1.22 -12.30
N GLY A 27 -2.46 0.15 -11.51
CA GLY A 27 -1.47 -0.11 -10.45
C GLY A 27 -1.95 -1.07 -9.36
N SER A 28 -0.99 -1.63 -8.62
CA SER A 28 -1.22 -2.47 -7.43
C SER A 28 -0.05 -2.33 -6.45
N TYR A 29 -0.24 -2.82 -5.22
CA TYR A 29 0.84 -3.01 -4.26
C TYR A 29 1.08 -4.50 -4.06
N ARG A 30 2.32 -4.94 -4.15
CA ARG A 30 2.69 -6.35 -3.96
C ARG A 30 3.59 -6.54 -2.76
N VAL A 31 3.31 -7.58 -1.99
CA VAL A 31 4.18 -8.08 -0.92
C VAL A 31 4.55 -9.53 -1.23
N GLU A 32 5.85 -9.80 -1.29
CA GLU A 32 6.39 -11.14 -1.51
C GLU A 32 7.24 -11.54 -0.30
N ILE A 33 6.89 -12.68 0.31
CA ILE A 33 7.65 -13.30 1.40
C ILE A 33 8.18 -14.62 0.88
N THR A 34 9.49 -14.69 0.67
CA THR A 34 10.18 -15.91 0.24
C THR A 34 10.72 -16.66 1.46
N GLY A 35 10.30 -17.91 1.63
CA GLY A 35 10.65 -18.76 2.75
C GLY A 35 9.82 -20.05 2.77
N GLU A 36 9.62 -20.62 3.95
CA GLU A 36 8.74 -21.77 4.15
C GLU A 36 7.79 -21.49 5.33
N PRO A 37 6.48 -21.28 5.09
CA PRO A 37 5.85 -21.14 3.77
C PRO A 37 6.21 -19.81 3.09
N SER A 38 6.06 -19.77 1.76
CA SER A 38 6.15 -18.54 0.97
C SER A 38 4.76 -17.93 0.73
N TYR A 39 4.70 -16.60 0.62
CA TYR A 39 3.46 -15.86 0.36
C TYR A 39 3.66 -14.80 -0.72
N VAL A 40 2.64 -14.60 -1.56
CA VAL A 40 2.52 -13.47 -2.48
C VAL A 40 1.14 -12.85 -2.28
N VAL A 41 1.10 -11.54 -2.04
CA VAL A 41 -0.14 -10.78 -1.84
C VAL A 41 -0.14 -9.58 -2.76
N ASP A 42 -1.16 -9.51 -3.62
CA ASP A 42 -1.47 -8.33 -4.42
C ASP A 42 -2.66 -7.58 -3.82
N ILE A 43 -2.47 -6.28 -3.62
CA ILE A 43 -3.49 -5.35 -3.16
C ILE A 43 -3.85 -4.46 -4.35
N CYS A 44 -5.08 -4.61 -4.82
CA CYS A 44 -5.63 -3.96 -6.01
C CYS A 44 -6.86 -3.12 -5.62
N PRO A 45 -6.67 -1.88 -5.11
CA PRO A 45 -7.78 -1.04 -4.67
C PRO A 45 -8.69 -0.66 -5.82
N THR A 46 -10.00 -0.77 -5.62
CA THR A 46 -11.02 -0.34 -6.59
C THR A 46 -12.02 0.59 -5.93
N SER A 47 -12.60 1.51 -6.71
CA SER A 47 -13.67 2.39 -6.24
C SER A 47 -14.75 2.49 -7.31
N THR A 48 -16.01 2.65 -6.89
CA THR A 48 -17.10 3.00 -7.81
C THR A 48 -17.09 4.48 -8.20
N LYS A 49 -16.24 5.29 -7.55
CA LYS A 49 -16.14 6.75 -7.74
C LYS A 49 -14.91 7.17 -8.56
N GLY A 50 -14.08 6.23 -8.99
CA GLY A 50 -12.85 6.51 -9.71
C GLY A 50 -12.02 5.26 -9.93
N ASP A 51 -10.80 5.44 -10.43
CA ASP A 51 -9.86 4.37 -10.72
C ASP A 51 -9.14 3.85 -9.45
N HIS A 52 -8.12 3.01 -9.66
CA HIS A 52 -7.27 2.49 -8.60
C HIS A 52 -6.57 3.61 -7.81
N ASN A 53 -6.22 4.73 -8.46
CA ASN A 53 -5.51 5.84 -7.83
C ASN A 53 -6.46 6.60 -6.89
N HIS A 54 -7.69 6.85 -7.33
CA HIS A 54 -8.74 7.37 -6.46
C HIS A 54 -8.95 6.46 -5.25
N ALA A 55 -9.05 5.14 -5.46
CA ALA A 55 -9.23 4.18 -4.38
C ALA A 55 -8.06 4.16 -3.38
N ALA A 56 -6.82 4.18 -3.87
CA ALA A 56 -5.61 4.18 -3.04
C ALA A 56 -5.50 5.48 -2.21
N ILE A 57 -5.76 6.64 -2.82
CA ILE A 57 -5.76 7.93 -2.12
C ILE A 57 -6.85 7.97 -1.05
N ALA A 58 -8.06 7.51 -1.38
CA ALA A 58 -9.16 7.44 -0.43
C ALA A 58 -8.81 6.53 0.76
N ALA A 59 -8.20 5.38 0.51
CA ALA A 59 -7.73 4.47 1.57
C ALA A 59 -6.65 5.11 2.45
N GLY A 60 -5.71 5.85 1.85
CA GLY A 60 -4.69 6.60 2.58
C GLY A 60 -5.29 7.66 3.51
N ALA A 61 -6.23 8.47 3.00
CA ALA A 61 -6.93 9.47 3.80
C ALA A 61 -7.78 8.82 4.91
N ALA A 62 -8.50 7.75 4.59
CA ALA A 62 -9.30 7.00 5.56
C ALA A 62 -8.44 6.42 6.68
N ARG A 63 -7.22 5.93 6.38
CA ARG A 63 -6.28 5.45 7.41
C ARG A 63 -5.95 6.54 8.43
N VAL A 64 -5.74 7.79 7.99
CA VAL A 64 -5.46 8.92 8.89
C VAL A 64 -6.68 9.26 9.75
N VAL A 65 -7.86 9.38 9.15
CA VAL A 65 -9.10 9.70 9.87
C VAL A 65 -9.43 8.61 10.91
N ASN A 66 -9.30 7.35 10.52
CA ASN A 66 -9.60 6.21 11.38
C ASN A 66 -8.58 6.03 12.52
N ALA A 67 -7.38 6.60 12.40
CA ALA A 67 -6.38 6.57 13.47
C ALA A 67 -6.66 7.60 14.59
N ILE A 68 -7.54 8.59 14.38
CA ILE A 68 -7.80 9.66 15.35
C ILE A 68 -8.14 9.13 16.75
N PRO A 69 -9.07 8.17 16.94
CA PRO A 69 -9.39 7.66 18.28
C PRO A 69 -8.20 7.01 18.97
N ALA A 70 -7.38 6.24 18.23
CA ALA A 70 -6.19 5.59 18.76
C ALA A 70 -5.12 6.60 19.18
N VAL A 71 -4.93 7.67 18.38
CA VAL A 71 -3.99 8.75 18.71
C VAL A 71 -4.44 9.53 19.95
N LEU A 72 -5.74 9.82 20.09
CA LEU A 72 -6.27 10.49 21.28
C LEU A 72 -6.10 9.67 22.55
N ALA A 73 -6.19 8.34 22.45
CA ALA A 73 -6.01 7.43 23.59
C ALA A 73 -4.54 7.14 23.93
N ALA A 74 -3.60 7.50 23.05
CA ALA A 74 -2.19 7.22 23.24
C ALA A 74 -1.53 8.19 24.25
N PRO A 75 -0.49 7.77 24.98
CA PRO A 75 0.25 8.69 25.85
C PRO A 75 0.98 9.75 25.03
N PRO A 76 1.27 10.94 25.61
CA PRO A 76 1.98 12.03 24.92
C PRO A 76 3.31 11.59 24.28
N GLY A 77 3.71 12.29 23.22
CA GLY A 77 4.94 12.04 22.47
C GLY A 77 4.70 11.62 21.02
N ILE A 78 5.78 11.41 20.27
CA ILE A 78 5.72 10.91 18.89
C ILE A 78 5.31 9.44 18.93
N ARG A 79 4.31 9.08 18.13
CA ARG A 79 3.81 7.71 17.95
C ARG A 79 3.97 7.29 16.50
N THR A 80 4.24 6.01 16.28
CA THR A 80 4.26 5.36 14.97
C THR A 80 3.05 4.44 14.83
N THR A 81 2.80 3.95 13.61
CA THR A 81 1.74 2.96 13.38
C THR A 81 1.99 1.62 14.06
N LEU A 82 3.19 1.37 14.60
CA LEU A 82 3.50 0.17 15.39
C LEU A 82 3.11 0.33 16.87
N ASP A 83 2.94 1.56 17.33
CA ASP A 83 2.59 1.88 18.72
C ASP A 83 1.07 1.98 18.93
N LEU A 84 0.30 1.93 17.84
CA LEU A 84 -1.15 2.09 17.80
C LEU A 84 -1.80 0.76 17.38
N PRO A 85 -3.02 0.45 17.87
CA PRO A 85 -3.76 -0.76 17.51
C PRO A 85 -4.12 -0.84 16.02
#